data_AF-E6WPH7-F1
#
_entry.id   AF-E6WPH7-F1
#
_cell.length_a   1.000
_cell.length_b   1.000
_cell.length_c   1.000
_cell.angle_alpha   90.00
_cell.angle_beta   90.00
_cell.angle_gamma   90.00
#
_symmetry.space_group_name_H-M   'P 1'
#
loop_
_entity.id
_entity.type
_entity.pdbx_description
1 polymer ?
#
loop_
_entity_poly.entity_id
_entity_poly.type
_entity_poly.pdbx_seq_one_letter_code
_entity_poly.pdbx_strand_id
1 'polypeptide(L)'
;MSHAPSPSDPAAALSRLSAISAALRPHDPGAQVALDPDHGSVQVLTVLDPVEVERILAAAGIAAGKAQARGDGCGCGCSCGG
;
A
#
# COMPACT_ATOMS: atom_id res chain seq x y z
N MET A 1 19.88 -1.01 27.71
CA MET A 1 20.08 -0.30 26.43
C MET A 1 18.83 -0.52 25.58
N SER A 2 17.79 0.29 25.75
CA SER A 2 16.50 0.11 25.05
C SER A 2 16.59 0.81 23.70
N HIS A 3 16.99 0.08 22.66
CA HIS A 3 16.96 0.60 21.29
C HIS A 3 15.51 0.51 20.79
N ALA A 4 14.73 1.57 20.97
CA ALA A 4 13.47 1.72 20.26
C ALA A 4 13.81 1.70 18.76
N PRO A 5 13.24 0.79 17.95
CA PRO A 5 13.51 0.77 16.52
C PRO A 5 13.11 2.13 15.94
N SER A 6 14.10 2.83 15.39
CA SER A 6 13.94 4.12 14.72
C SER A 6 12.83 4.05 13.67
N PRO A 7 12.12 5.17 13.43
CA PRO A 7 11.09 5.22 12.40
C PRO A 7 11.71 4.86 11.05
N SER A 8 11.26 3.74 10.48
CA SER A 8 11.37 3.38 9.06
C SER A 8 12.80 3.43 8.48
N ASP A 9 13.52 2.31 8.52
CA ASP A 9 14.69 2.14 7.67
C ASP A 9 14.28 2.29 6.18
N PRO A 10 14.76 3.33 5.47
CA PRO A 10 14.28 3.64 4.13
C PRO A 10 14.68 2.54 3.12
N ALA A 11 15.79 1.84 3.36
CA ALA A 11 16.20 0.74 2.49
C ALA A 11 15.25 -0.46 2.64
N ALA A 12 14.83 -0.80 3.86
CA ALA A 12 13.81 -1.81 4.10
C ALA A 12 12.45 -1.45 3.48
N ALA A 13 12.06 -0.17 3.54
CA ALA A 13 10.82 0.32 2.96
C ALA A 13 10.82 0.25 1.43
N LEU A 14 11.92 0.65 0.78
CA LEU A 14 12.11 0.51 -0.67
C LEU A 14 12.15 -0.97 -1.10
N SER A 15 12.80 -1.81 -0.31
CA SER A 15 12.85 -3.26 -0.56
C SER A 15 11.44 -3.86 -0.54
N ARG A 16 10.64 -3.52 0.47
CA ARG A 16 9.22 -3.94 0.55
C ARG A 16 8.40 -3.42 -0.64
N LEU A 17 8.58 -2.16 -1.03
CA LEU A 17 7.87 -1.57 -2.17
C LEU A 17 8.19 -2.30 -3.48
N SER A 18 9.46 -2.63 -3.71
CA SER A 18 9.89 -3.37 -4.89
C SER A 18 9.30 -4.79 -4.94
N ALA A 19 9.22 -5.47 -3.79
CA ALA A 19 8.60 -6.80 -3.69
C ALA A 19 7.09 -6.75 -4.00
N ILE A 20 6.38 -5.75 -3.47
CA ILE A 20 4.95 -5.53 -3.76
C ILE A 20 4.73 -5.25 -5.25
N SER A 21 5.54 -4.36 -5.84
CA SER A 21 5.45 -4.05 -7.28
C SER A 21 5.73 -5.28 -8.15
N ALA A 22 6.73 -6.09 -7.79
CA ALA A 22 7.08 -7.30 -8.52
C ALA A 22 5.97 -8.37 -8.45
N ALA A 23 5.31 -8.51 -7.30
CA ALA A 23 4.21 -9.44 -7.12
C ALA A 23 2.95 -9.05 -7.91
N LEU A 24 2.66 -7.76 -8.02
CA LEU A 24 1.46 -7.26 -8.71
C LEU A 24 1.64 -7.16 -10.23
N ARG A 25 2.85 -6.88 -10.72
CA ARG A 25 3.13 -6.66 -12.16
C ARG A 25 2.59 -7.73 -13.12
N PRO A 26 2.61 -9.05 -12.81
CA PRO A 26 2.05 -10.07 -13.70
C PRO A 26 0.53 -10.02 -13.83
N HIS A 27 -0.16 -9.45 -12.82
CA HIS A 27 -1.62 -9.39 -12.73
C HIS A 27 -2.16 -8.01 -13.15
N ASP A 28 -1.46 -6.94 -12.77
CA ASP A 28 -1.76 -5.57 -13.15
C ASP A 28 -0.45 -4.82 -13.46
N PRO A 29 -0.05 -4.74 -14.74
CA PRO A 29 1.14 -3.98 -15.14
C PRO A 29 0.97 -2.47 -14.94
N GLY A 30 -0.25 -1.97 -14.74
CA GLY A 30 -0.56 -0.58 -14.44
C GLY A 30 -0.59 -0.26 -12.94
N ALA A 31 -0.37 -1.25 -12.06
CA ALA A 31 -0.42 -1.04 -10.62
C ALA A 31 0.66 -0.05 -10.16
N GLN A 32 0.25 0.95 -9.39
CA GLN A 32 1.15 1.93 -8.77
C GLN A 32 1.28 1.61 -7.29
N VAL A 33 2.52 1.58 -6.81
CA VAL A 33 2.84 1.29 -5.41
C VAL A 33 3.65 2.46 -4.86
N ALA A 34 3.17 3.11 -3.81
CA ALA A 34 3.78 4.27 -3.19
C ALA A 34 3.99 4.04 -1.70
N LEU A 35 5.12 4.48 -1.16
CA LEU A 35 5.35 4.55 0.28
C LEU A 35 4.79 5.87 0.80
N ASP A 36 3.96 5.78 1.83
CA ASP A 36 3.48 6.92 2.61
C ASP A 36 4.55 7.27 3.66
N PRO A 37 5.28 8.39 3.51
CA PRO A 37 6.38 8.73 4.40
C PRO A 37 5.90 9.19 5.78
N ASP A 38 4.68 9.72 5.87
CA ASP A 38 4.08 10.22 7.11
C ASP A 38 3.67 9.07 8.05
N HIS A 39 3.16 7.96 7.50
CA HIS A 39 2.66 6.83 8.28
C HIS A 39 3.44 5.53 8.09
N GLY A 40 4.48 5.51 7.25
CA GLY A 40 5.27 4.30 6.95
C GLY A 40 4.46 3.17 6.28
N SER A 41 3.32 3.52 5.69
CA SER A 41 2.38 2.58 5.06
C SER A 41 2.63 2.47 3.56
N VAL A 42 2.25 1.36 2.93
CA VAL A 42 2.32 1.22 1.46
C VAL A 42 0.92 1.39 0.88
N GLN A 43 0.77 2.34 -0.03
CA GLN A 43 -0.45 2.54 -0.80
C GLN A 43 -0.31 1.85 -2.17
N VAL A 44 -1.32 1.08 -2.54
CA VAL A 44 -1.39 0.39 -3.84
C VAL A 44 -2.62 0.92 -4.58
N LEU A 45 -2.39 1.46 -5.77
CA LEU A 45 -3.44 1.81 -6.72
C LEU A 45 -3.42 0.78 -7.84
N THR A 46 -4.51 0.03 -7.98
CA THR A 46 -4.62 -1.08 -8.92
C THR A 46 -6.07 -1.24 -9.36
N VAL A 47 -6.27 -1.87 -10.51
CA VAL A 47 -7.61 -2.24 -11.00
C VAL A 47 -8.12 -3.56 -10.39
N LEU A 48 -7.25 -4.28 -9.66
CA LEU A 48 -7.58 -5.54 -9.01
C LEU A 48 -8.47 -5.31 -7.78
N ASP A 49 -9.33 -6.28 -7.49
CA ASP A 49 -10.12 -6.27 -6.27
C ASP A 49 -9.20 -6.39 -5.03
N PRO A 50 -9.50 -5.71 -3.91
CA PRO A 50 -8.71 -5.80 -2.68
C PRO A 50 -8.46 -7.23 -2.21
N VAL A 51 -9.45 -8.12 -2.35
CA VAL A 51 -9.31 -9.53 -1.94
C VAL A 51 -8.31 -10.25 -2.84
N GLU A 52 -8.26 -9.90 -4.13
CA GLU A 52 -7.30 -10.46 -5.08
C GLU A 52 -5.89 -9.95 -4.80
N VAL A 53 -5.74 -8.66 -4.49
CA VAL A 53 -4.48 -8.05 -4.04
C VAL A 53 -3.96 -8.74 -2.77
N GLU A 54 -4.81 -8.93 -1.77
CA GLU A 54 -4.44 -9.63 -0.52
C GLU A 54 -3.95 -11.06 -0.80
N ARG A 55 -4.62 -11.79 -1.70
CA ARG A 55 -4.20 -13.15 -2.10
C ARG A 55 -2.84 -13.16 -2.79
N ILE A 56 -2.61 -12.24 -3.73
CA ILE A 56 -1.33 -12.13 -4.45
C ILE A 56 -0.19 -11.80 -3.49
N LEU A 57 -0.42 -10.84 -2.58
CA LEU A 57 0.58 -10.45 -1.59
C LEU A 57 0.85 -11.57 -0.58
N ALA A 58 -0.18 -12.27 -0.11
CA ALA A 58 -0.03 -13.43 0.76
C ALA A 58 0.76 -14.57 0.08
N ALA A 59 0.50 -14.84 -1.20
CA ALA A 59 1.24 -15.83 -1.98
C ALA A 59 2.73 -15.44 -2.15
N ALA A 60 3.04 -14.15 -2.19
CA ALA A 60 4.39 -13.61 -2.20
C ALA A 60 5.06 -13.56 -0.81
N GLY A 61 4.37 -14.00 0.25
CA GLY A 61 4.87 -13.94 1.64
C GLY A 61 4.88 -12.52 2.22
N ILE A 62 4.18 -11.57 1.59
CA ILE A 62 4.11 -10.18 2.03
C ILE A 62 2.89 -10.01 2.92
N ALA A 63 3.12 -9.76 4.22
CA ALA A 63 2.03 -9.41 5.13
C ALA A 63 1.44 -8.06 4.72
N ALA A 64 0.30 -8.09 4.04
CA ALA A 64 -0.54 -6.93 3.80
C ALA A 64 -1.38 -6.67 5.05
N GLY A 65 -1.39 -5.44 5.56
CA GLY A 65 -2.50 -4.98 6.40
C GLY A 65 -3.77 -4.96 5.54
N LYS A 66 -4.96 -4.99 6.17
CA LYS A 66 -6.26 -5.00 5.45
C LYS A 66 -6.22 -4.02 4.27
N ALA A 67 -6.28 -4.54 3.06
CA ALA A 67 -6.20 -3.73 1.85
C ALA A 67 -7.49 -2.93 1.76
N GLN A 68 -7.40 -1.62 1.99
CA GLN A 68 -8.52 -0.73 1.80
C GLN A 68 -8.55 -0.37 0.32
N ALA A 69 -9.51 -0.90 -0.45
CA ALA A 69 -9.85 -0.29 -1.73
C ALA A 69 -10.15 1.19 -1.47
N ARG A 70 -9.31 2.09 -1.96
CA ARG A 70 -9.78 3.44 -2.26
C ARG A 70 -10.58 3.37 -3.55
N GLY A 71 -11.77 2.78 -3.45
CA GLY A 71 -12.77 2.71 -4.50
C GLY A 71 -14.09 3.24 -3.96
N ASP A 72 -14.59 4.28 -4.61
CA ASP A 72 -15.90 4.89 -4.45
C ASP A 72 -16.21 5.63 -3.14
N GLY A 73 -15.71 6.86 -3.08
CA GLY A 73 -16.25 7.90 -2.22
C GLY A 73 -15.93 9.25 -2.84
N CYS A 74 -16.83 9.77 -3.65
CA CYS A 74 -16.90 11.19 -3.96
C CYS A 74 -17.15 11.96 -2.65
N GLY A 75 -16.11 12.12 -1.84
CA GLY A 75 -16.10 12.90 -0.61
C GLY A 75 -15.76 14.35 -0.92
N CYS A 76 -16.51 14.98 -1.83
CA CYS A 76 -16.58 16.43 -1.90
C CYS A 76 -17.28 16.95 -0.65
N GLY A 77 -16.58 16.88 0.50
CA GLY A 77 -16.93 17.59 1.72
C GLY A 77 -16.51 19.06 1.65
N CYS A 78 -16.78 19.72 0.51
CA CYS A 78 -16.77 21.17 0.42
C CYS A 78 -18.06 21.66 1.09
N SER A 79 -18.05 21.85 2.41
CA SER A 79 -19.05 22.68 3.09
C SER A 79 -18.41 24.03 3.42
N CYS A 80 -18.29 24.86 2.40
CA CYS A 80 -18.36 26.30 2.56
C CYS A 80 -19.84 26.67 2.62
N GLY A 81 -20.34 27.17 3.76
CA GLY A 81 -21.65 27.82 3.85
C GLY A 81 -22.44 27.50 5.13
N GLY A 82 -22.55 28.47 6.04
CA GLY A 82 -23.42 28.45 7.21
C GLY A 82 -22.79 29.07 8.44
#